data_AF-A0A9R0SY59-F1
#
_entry.id   AF-A0A9R0SY59-F1
#
_cell.length_a   1.000
_cell.length_b   1.000
_cell.length_c   1.000
_cell.angle_alpha   90.00
_cell.angle_beta   90.00
_cell.angle_gamma   90.00
#
_symmetry.space_group_name_H-M   'P 1'
#
loop_
_entity.id
_entity.type
_entity.pdbx_description
1 polymer ?
#
loop_
_entity_poly.entity_id
_entity_poly.type
_entity_poly.pdbx_seq_one_letter_code
_entity_poly.pdbx_strand_id
1 'polypeptide(L)'
;MTGTAVNPLFRAAYLAKSSKQYVTLMVPWLCKSDQELVYPNNMTFSSPEDQETYIRNWLEERVGFKTDFRISFYPGKFQKERRSIIPAGDTSQFIPSKEADIAILEEPEHLNWYHHGKRWTDKFNHVVGVVHTNYLEYIKREKNGAIQAFFVKHINNLVARAYCHKFCDYLGLLKI
;
A
#
# COMPACT_ATOMS: atom_id res chain seq x y z
N MET A 1 0.10 14.78 -1.82
CA MET A 1 0.35 13.33 -1.59
C MET A 1 1.81 13.08 -1.27
N THR A 2 2.11 12.09 -0.42
CA THR A 2 3.48 11.66 -0.06
C THR A 2 4.05 10.68 -1.10
N GLY A 3 5.38 10.58 -1.18
CA GLY A 3 6.07 9.84 -2.26
C GLY A 3 5.67 8.37 -2.41
N THR A 4 5.37 7.66 -1.32
CA THR A 4 5.01 6.23 -1.37
C THR A 4 3.57 5.99 -1.83
N ALA A 5 2.62 6.85 -1.47
CA ALA A 5 1.21 6.73 -1.86
C ALA A 5 0.96 7.07 -3.34
N VAL A 6 1.89 7.79 -3.98
CA VAL A 6 1.81 8.16 -5.40
C VAL A 6 1.94 6.93 -6.32
N ASN A 7 2.77 5.95 -5.93
CA ASN A 7 3.03 4.75 -6.72
C ASN A 7 1.75 3.89 -6.95
N PRO A 8 1.01 3.45 -5.90
CA PRO A 8 -0.25 2.74 -6.09
C PRO A 8 -1.27 3.54 -6.89
N LEU A 9 -1.33 4.86 -6.67
CA LEU A 9 -2.30 5.71 -7.35
C LEU A 9 -2.05 5.75 -8.86
N PHE A 10 -0.81 6.00 -9.28
CA PHE A 10 -0.48 5.96 -10.71
C PHE A 10 -0.66 4.55 -11.26
N ARG A 11 -0.28 3.51 -10.54
CA ARG A 11 -0.49 2.13 -10.99
C ARG A 11 -1.97 1.86 -11.27
N ALA A 12 -2.87 2.24 -10.36
CA ALA A 12 -4.30 2.10 -10.55
C ALA A 12 -4.79 2.88 -11.79
N ALA A 13 -4.35 4.13 -11.94
CA ALA A 13 -4.71 4.97 -13.08
C ALA A 13 -4.29 4.38 -14.43
N TYR A 14 -3.06 3.89 -14.53
CA TYR A 14 -2.53 3.32 -15.78
C TYR A 14 -3.07 1.92 -16.08
N LEU A 15 -3.35 1.10 -15.06
CA LEU A 15 -4.04 -0.17 -15.26
C LEU A 15 -5.45 0.07 -15.81
N ALA A 16 -6.19 1.01 -15.21
CA ALA A 16 -7.53 1.37 -15.64
C ALA A 16 -7.58 1.96 -17.05
N LYS A 17 -6.58 2.79 -17.41
CA LYS A 17 -6.44 3.36 -18.76
C LYS A 17 -6.34 2.29 -19.85
N SER A 18 -5.82 1.10 -19.54
CA SER A 18 -5.73 0.02 -20.53
C SER A 18 -7.09 -0.60 -20.88
N SER A 19 -8.15 -0.27 -20.14
CA SER A 19 -9.55 -0.73 -20.30
C SER A 19 -9.74 -2.26 -20.33
N LYS A 20 -8.76 -3.03 -19.83
CA LYS A 20 -8.82 -4.51 -19.83
C LYS A 20 -9.36 -5.10 -18.53
N GLN A 21 -9.32 -4.34 -17.44
CA GLN A 21 -9.65 -4.82 -16.10
C GLN A 21 -10.42 -3.75 -15.32
N TYR A 22 -11.35 -4.19 -14.47
CA TYR A 22 -11.91 -3.34 -13.42
C TYR A 22 -10.85 -3.17 -12.32
N VAL A 23 -10.53 -1.92 -11.99
CA VAL A 23 -9.48 -1.59 -11.02
C VAL A 23 -10.12 -0.95 -9.80
N THR A 24 -9.73 -1.45 -8.62
CA THR A 24 -10.07 -0.85 -7.32
C THR A 24 -8.77 -0.52 -6.59
N LEU A 25 -8.60 0.74 -6.21
CA LEU A 25 -7.52 1.19 -5.34
C LEU A 25 -8.02 1.21 -3.89
N MET A 26 -7.34 0.46 -3.02
CA MET A 26 -7.58 0.45 -1.58
C MET A 26 -6.75 1.55 -0.90
N VAL A 27 -7.39 2.46 -0.17
CA VAL A 27 -6.77 3.60 0.51
C VAL A 27 -7.01 3.52 2.02
N PRO A 28 -6.00 3.73 2.88
CA PRO A 28 -6.23 3.79 4.31
C PRO A 28 -7.04 5.04 4.69
N TRP A 29 -8.08 4.85 5.50
CA TRP A 29 -8.81 5.92 6.18
C TRP A 29 -8.28 6.08 7.61
N LEU A 30 -7.82 7.28 7.94
CA LEU A 30 -7.21 7.61 9.23
C LEU A 30 -8.16 8.43 10.09
N CYS A 31 -8.09 8.27 11.41
CA CYS A 31 -8.77 9.19 12.33
C CYS A 31 -8.16 10.59 12.23
N LYS A 32 -8.93 11.62 12.62
CA LYS A 32 -8.52 13.02 12.45
C LYS A 32 -7.16 13.35 13.09
N SER A 33 -6.89 12.83 14.28
CA SER A 33 -5.60 13.02 14.96
C SER A 33 -4.42 12.40 14.21
N ASP A 34 -4.64 11.31 13.49
CA ASP A 34 -3.59 10.68 12.67
C ASP A 34 -3.42 11.43 11.34
N GLN A 35 -4.49 11.94 10.75
CA GLN A 35 -4.42 12.78 9.54
C GLN A 35 -3.56 14.02 9.77
N GLU A 36 -3.73 14.70 10.92
CA GLU A 36 -2.94 15.88 11.32
C GLU A 36 -1.44 15.59 11.42
N LEU A 37 -1.05 14.34 11.70
CA LEU A 37 0.35 13.93 11.79
C LEU A 37 0.95 13.51 10.45
N VAL A 38 0.12 13.01 9.53
CA VAL A 38 0.56 12.36 8.29
C VAL A 38 0.46 13.30 7.09
N TYR A 39 -0.59 14.10 7.02
CA TYR A 39 -0.87 14.93 5.85
C TYR A 39 -0.16 16.29 5.95
N PRO A 40 0.43 16.77 4.86
CA PRO A 40 1.14 18.04 4.87
C PRO A 40 0.18 19.23 5.00
N ASN A 41 0.71 20.39 5.40
CA ASN A 41 0.01 21.67 5.38
C ASN A 41 -1.31 21.71 6.18
N ASN A 42 -1.40 20.96 7.29
CA ASN A 42 -2.61 20.86 8.12
C ASN A 42 -3.85 20.35 7.37
N MET A 43 -3.65 19.63 6.27
CA MET A 43 -4.73 19.05 5.50
C MET A 43 -5.42 17.95 6.31
N THR A 44 -6.75 18.01 6.39
CA THR A 44 -7.59 16.96 6.98
C THR A 44 -8.86 16.80 6.15
N PHE A 45 -9.44 15.62 6.20
CA PHE A 45 -10.68 15.25 5.52
C PHE A 45 -11.72 14.87 6.57
N SER A 46 -12.96 15.32 6.37
CA SER A 46 -14.07 15.00 7.27
C SER A 46 -14.72 13.67 6.91
N SER A 47 -14.64 13.26 5.64
CA SER A 47 -15.17 12.02 5.11
C SER A 47 -14.22 11.33 4.11
N PRO A 48 -14.34 10.01 3.88
CA PRO A 48 -13.65 9.33 2.80
C PRO A 48 -13.95 9.91 1.41
N GLU A 49 -15.16 10.41 1.19
CA GLU A 49 -15.60 11.03 -0.07
C GLU A 49 -14.85 12.35 -0.35
N ASP A 50 -14.58 13.15 0.69
CA ASP A 50 -13.76 14.36 0.59
C ASP A 50 -12.32 13.99 0.17
N GLN A 51 -11.76 12.95 0.79
CA GLN A 51 -10.42 12.45 0.48
C GLN A 51 -10.37 11.88 -0.95
N GLU A 52 -11.39 11.15 -1.39
CA GLU A 52 -11.50 10.64 -2.75
C GLU A 52 -11.52 11.78 -3.77
N THR A 53 -12.34 12.80 -3.54
CA THR A 53 -12.43 13.98 -4.42
C THR A 53 -11.06 14.66 -4.55
N TYR A 54 -10.37 14.84 -3.43
CA TYR A 54 -9.01 15.38 -3.44
C TYR A 54 -8.03 14.52 -4.23
N ILE A 55 -8.03 13.19 -4.02
CA ILE A 55 -7.16 12.25 -4.73
C ILE A 55 -7.41 12.30 -6.23
N ARG A 56 -8.68 12.31 -6.67
CA ARG A 56 -9.05 12.38 -8.09
C ARG A 56 -8.58 13.67 -8.74
N ASN A 57 -8.86 14.82 -8.12
CA ASN A 57 -8.42 16.12 -8.64
C ASN A 57 -6.89 16.18 -8.75
N TRP A 58 -6.18 15.77 -7.69
CA TRP A 58 -4.72 15.74 -7.67
C TRP A 58 -4.14 14.85 -8.79
N LEU A 59 -4.79 13.73 -9.08
CA LEU A 59 -4.35 12.77 -10.08
C LEU A 59 -4.58 13.29 -11.50
N GLU A 60 -5.78 13.77 -11.81
CA GLU A 60 -6.16 14.21 -13.15
C GLU A 60 -5.30 15.40 -13.61
N GLU A 61 -4.97 16.32 -12.71
CA GLU A 61 -4.01 17.42 -12.96
C GLU A 61 -2.63 16.93 -13.42
N ARG A 62 -2.24 15.68 -13.09
CA ARG A 62 -0.90 15.14 -13.35
C ARG A 62 -0.85 14.15 -14.50
N VAL A 63 -1.91 13.38 -14.71
CA VAL A 63 -1.90 12.34 -15.74
C VAL A 63 -2.37 12.83 -17.10
N GLY A 64 -3.11 13.94 -17.18
CA GLY A 64 -3.62 14.49 -18.44
C GLY A 64 -4.64 13.58 -19.16
N PHE A 65 -5.23 12.62 -18.46
CA PHE A 65 -6.32 11.78 -18.95
C PHE A 65 -7.33 11.49 -17.84
N LYS A 66 -8.59 11.21 -18.23
CA LYS A 66 -9.63 10.83 -17.28
C LYS A 66 -9.33 9.48 -16.65
N THR A 67 -9.38 9.41 -15.33
CA THR A 67 -9.10 8.17 -14.59
C THR A 67 -10.39 7.44 -14.23
N ASP A 68 -10.49 6.16 -14.62
CA ASP A 68 -11.70 5.36 -14.45
C ASP A 68 -11.44 4.10 -13.63
N PHE A 69 -11.24 4.30 -12.32
CA PHE A 69 -11.09 3.22 -11.34
C PHE A 69 -11.85 3.56 -10.06
N ARG A 70 -12.22 2.53 -9.31
CA ARG A 70 -12.87 2.65 -8.02
C ARG A 70 -11.84 2.96 -6.94
N ILE A 71 -12.15 3.88 -6.03
CA ILE A 71 -11.42 4.05 -4.78
C ILE A 71 -12.27 3.43 -3.68
N SER A 72 -11.64 2.74 -2.75
CA SER A 72 -12.31 2.16 -1.59
C SER A 72 -11.41 2.24 -0.37
N PHE A 73 -12.02 2.40 0.79
CA PHE A 73 -11.29 2.70 2.00
C PHE A 73 -11.27 1.54 2.98
N TYR A 74 -10.16 1.37 3.67
CA TYR A 74 -10.03 0.45 4.81
C TYR A 74 -9.52 1.23 6.04
N PRO A 75 -9.87 0.83 7.27
CA PRO A 75 -9.40 1.53 8.46
C PRO A 75 -7.88 1.36 8.62
N GLY A 76 -7.18 2.48 8.79
CA GLY A 76 -5.74 2.54 9.03
C GLY A 76 -5.41 3.31 10.31
N LYS A 77 -4.23 3.04 10.86
CA LYS A 77 -3.69 3.75 12.03
C LYS A 77 -2.26 4.19 11.77
N PHE A 78 -1.93 5.43 12.12
CA PHE A 78 -0.56 5.90 12.08
C PHE A 78 0.21 5.44 13.33
N GLN A 79 1.30 4.71 13.13
CA GLN A 79 2.22 4.32 14.21
C GLN A 79 3.42 5.27 14.21
N LYS A 80 3.53 6.10 15.26
CA LYS A 80 4.57 7.14 15.37
C LYS A 80 5.98 6.55 15.41
N GLU A 81 6.14 5.45 16.13
CA GLU A 81 7.43 4.76 16.32
C GLU A 81 7.99 4.23 15.01
N ARG A 82 7.09 3.80 14.11
CA ARG A 82 7.45 3.25 12.79
C ARG A 82 7.33 4.26 11.66
N ARG A 83 6.79 5.46 11.95
CA ARG A 83 6.45 6.50 10.97
C ARG A 83 5.70 5.95 9.76
N SER A 84 4.79 5.02 10.00
CA SER A 84 4.07 4.27 8.97
C SER A 84 2.59 4.13 9.30
N ILE A 85 1.77 4.05 8.24
CA ILE A 85 0.36 3.71 8.34
C ILE A 85 0.26 2.19 8.29
N ILE A 86 -0.42 1.61 9.29
CA ILE A 86 -0.66 0.17 9.40
C ILE A 86 -2.17 -0.08 9.30
N PRO A 87 -2.60 -1.12 8.58
CA PRO A 87 -4.01 -1.50 8.59
C PRO A 87 -4.54 -1.84 9.98
N ALA A 88 -5.76 -1.42 10.28
CA ALA A 88 -6.48 -1.79 11.50
C ALA A 88 -7.38 -3.01 11.22
N GLY A 89 -6.80 -4.21 11.30
CA GLY A 89 -7.51 -5.48 11.08
C GLY A 89 -7.32 -6.08 9.68
N ASP A 90 -8.17 -7.03 9.31
CA ASP A 90 -8.11 -7.71 8.00
C ASP A 90 -8.62 -6.77 6.89
N THR A 91 -7.74 -6.22 6.07
CA THR A 91 -8.12 -5.35 4.94
C THR A 91 -8.81 -6.11 3.82
N SER A 92 -8.57 -7.40 3.72
CA SER A 92 -9.15 -8.23 2.67
C SER A 92 -10.67 -8.24 2.83
N GLN A 93 -11.22 -8.14 4.04
CA GLN A 93 -12.68 -8.19 4.28
C GLN A 93 -13.48 -7.11 3.55
N PHE A 94 -12.85 -5.97 3.23
CA PHE A 94 -13.47 -4.86 2.50
C PHE A 94 -13.60 -5.12 0.99
N ILE A 95 -13.09 -6.25 0.51
CA ILE A 95 -13.13 -6.66 -0.90
C ILE A 95 -14.08 -7.86 -1.03
N PRO A 96 -15.20 -7.75 -1.77
CA PRO A 96 -16.11 -8.87 -1.99
C PRO A 96 -15.40 -10.05 -2.68
N SER A 97 -15.70 -11.29 -2.27
CA SER A 97 -15.04 -12.48 -2.87
C SER A 97 -15.27 -12.60 -4.38
N LYS A 98 -16.39 -12.11 -4.90
CA LYS A 98 -16.70 -12.09 -6.34
C LYS A 98 -15.79 -11.15 -7.15
N GLU A 99 -15.16 -10.19 -6.48
CA GLU A 99 -14.23 -9.21 -7.07
C GLU A 99 -12.76 -9.59 -6.80
N ALA A 100 -12.51 -10.64 -6.01
CA ALA A 100 -11.18 -11.03 -5.55
C ALA A 100 -10.44 -11.92 -6.56
N ASP A 101 -10.04 -11.35 -7.70
CA ASP A 101 -9.27 -12.07 -8.72
C ASP A 101 -7.75 -11.85 -8.55
N ILE A 102 -7.28 -10.62 -8.80
CA ILE A 102 -5.86 -10.25 -8.69
C ILE A 102 -5.68 -9.17 -7.61
N ALA A 103 -4.82 -9.44 -6.62
CA ALA A 103 -4.36 -8.44 -5.66
C ALA A 103 -2.96 -7.95 -5.99
N ILE A 104 -2.75 -6.64 -5.97
CA ILE A 104 -1.43 -6.01 -5.98
C ILE A 104 -1.20 -5.40 -4.60
N LEU A 105 -0.24 -5.95 -3.86
CA LEU A 105 0.11 -5.48 -2.52
C LEU A 105 1.32 -4.56 -2.64
N GLU A 106 1.12 -3.25 -2.46
CA GLU A 106 2.23 -2.30 -2.33
C GLU A 106 2.83 -2.42 -0.92
N GLU A 107 4.15 -2.62 -0.83
CA GLU A 107 4.87 -2.90 0.42
C GLU A 107 4.24 -4.09 1.17
N PRO A 108 4.21 -5.30 0.58
CA PRO A 108 3.56 -6.47 1.16
C PRO A 108 4.08 -6.79 2.58
N GLU A 109 5.33 -6.47 2.89
CA GLU A 109 5.91 -6.58 4.22
C GLU A 109 5.15 -5.74 5.26
N HIS A 110 4.82 -4.50 4.93
CA HIS A 110 4.15 -3.55 5.82
C HIS A 110 2.69 -3.88 5.99
N LEU A 111 2.04 -4.28 4.88
CA LEU A 111 0.65 -4.70 4.90
C LEU A 111 0.45 -5.96 5.75
N ASN A 112 1.47 -6.84 5.81
CA ASN A 112 1.35 -8.15 6.43
C ASN A 112 2.04 -8.33 7.80
N TRP A 113 2.83 -7.38 8.30
CA TRP A 113 3.46 -7.49 9.63
C TRP A 113 2.48 -7.73 10.77
N TYR A 114 1.27 -7.17 10.68
CA TYR A 114 0.20 -7.31 11.67
C TYR A 114 -1.08 -7.89 11.07
N HIS A 115 -0.95 -8.64 9.97
CA HIS A 115 -2.12 -9.18 9.31
C HIS A 115 -2.72 -10.32 10.11
N HIS A 116 -3.92 -10.07 10.63
CA HIS A 116 -4.70 -11.03 11.42
C HIS A 116 -5.85 -11.66 10.61
N GLY A 117 -5.80 -11.53 9.28
CA GLY A 117 -6.82 -12.00 8.36
C GLY A 117 -6.50 -13.29 7.63
N LYS A 118 -7.36 -13.67 6.67
CA LYS A 118 -7.07 -14.77 5.74
C LYS A 118 -5.83 -14.46 4.93
N ARG A 119 -5.05 -15.47 4.54
CA ARG A 119 -3.94 -15.22 3.61
C ARG A 119 -4.49 -14.63 2.33
N TRP A 120 -3.82 -13.62 1.79
CA TRP A 120 -4.19 -13.03 0.51
C TRP A 120 -4.30 -14.08 -0.60
N THR A 121 -3.40 -15.06 -0.59
CA THR A 121 -3.38 -16.19 -1.53
C THR A 121 -4.55 -17.17 -1.38
N ASP A 122 -5.22 -17.19 -0.22
CA ASP A 122 -6.44 -18.01 -0.03
C ASP A 122 -7.70 -17.28 -0.54
N LYS A 123 -7.62 -15.96 -0.67
CA LYS A 123 -8.76 -15.12 -1.09
C LYS A 123 -8.71 -14.75 -2.57
N PHE A 124 -7.52 -14.45 -3.09
CA PHE A 124 -7.30 -13.99 -4.46
C PHE A 124 -6.65 -15.08 -5.30
N ASN A 125 -7.12 -15.26 -6.54
CA ASN A 125 -6.55 -16.20 -7.50
C ASN A 125 -5.08 -15.88 -7.82
N HIS A 126 -4.72 -14.60 -7.80
CA HIS A 126 -3.34 -14.17 -7.96
C HIS A 126 -2.99 -13.00 -7.04
N VAL A 127 -1.75 -13.00 -6.53
CA VAL A 127 -1.26 -11.98 -5.60
C VAL A 127 0.14 -11.58 -6.00
N VAL A 128 0.32 -10.31 -6.33
CA VAL A 128 1.60 -9.71 -6.70
C VAL A 128 2.02 -8.72 -5.62
N GLY A 129 3.14 -9.00 -4.96
CA GLY A 129 3.78 -8.06 -4.05
C GLY A 129 4.67 -7.07 -4.81
N VAL A 130 4.59 -5.78 -4.48
CA VAL A 130 5.46 -4.77 -5.04
C VAL A 130 6.24 -4.11 -3.91
N VAL A 131 7.54 -4.33 -3.89
CA VAL A 131 8.46 -3.70 -2.95
C VAL A 131 9.05 -2.47 -3.62
N HIS A 132 8.76 -1.29 -3.08
CA HIS A 132 9.16 -0.02 -3.68
C HIS A 132 9.69 1.01 -2.67
N THR A 133 9.99 0.57 -1.44
CA THR A 133 10.59 1.41 -0.41
C THR A 133 11.91 0.87 0.10
N ASN A 134 12.81 1.82 0.34
CA ASN A 134 14.19 1.52 0.69
C ASN A 134 14.41 1.52 2.22
N TYR A 135 13.55 0.83 2.95
CA TYR A 135 13.62 0.77 4.43
C TYR A 135 14.93 0.19 4.94
N LEU A 136 15.51 -0.75 4.20
CA LEU A 136 16.79 -1.35 4.55
C LEU A 136 17.92 -0.30 4.57
N GLU A 137 17.91 0.71 3.68
CA GLU A 137 18.89 1.79 3.72
C GLU A 137 18.69 2.76 4.88
N TYR A 138 17.45 2.96 5.35
CA TYR A 138 17.21 3.72 6.58
C TYR A 138 17.73 2.98 7.81
N ILE A 139 17.44 1.67 7.92
CA ILE A 139 17.86 0.85 9.06
C ILE A 139 19.39 0.73 9.13
N LYS A 140 20.07 0.62 7.98
CA LYS A 140 21.55 0.59 7.93
C LYS A 140 22.22 1.82 8.56
N ARG A 141 21.52 2.96 8.65
CA ARG A 141 22.03 4.20 9.26
C ARG A 141 21.89 4.21 10.79
N GLU A 142 21.23 3.22 11.38
CA GLU A 142 21.09 3.08 12.83
C GLU A 142 22.26 2.31 13.47
N LYS A 143 22.37 2.39 14.81
CA LYS A 143 23.41 1.66 15.56
C LYS A 143 23.17 0.16 15.44
N ASN A 144 24.19 -0.61 15.01
CA ASN A 144 24.07 -2.02 14.59
C ASN A 144 23.16 -2.25 13.38
N GLY A 145 22.91 -1.20 12.59
CA GLY A 145 21.96 -1.18 11.48
C GLY A 145 22.22 -2.22 10.39
N ALA A 146 23.47 -2.62 10.16
CA ALA A 146 23.79 -3.67 9.17
C ALA A 146 23.23 -5.04 9.57
N ILE A 147 23.34 -5.42 10.85
CA ILE A 147 22.82 -6.69 11.38
C ILE A 147 21.29 -6.63 11.42
N GLN A 148 20.73 -5.50 11.86
CA GLN A 148 19.28 -5.30 11.88
C GLN A 148 18.68 -5.34 10.47
N ALA A 149 19.29 -4.65 9.51
CA ALA A 149 18.87 -4.67 8.10
C ALA A 149 18.95 -6.08 7.52
N PHE A 150 19.96 -6.87 7.89
CA PHE A 150 20.04 -8.27 7.50
C PHE A 150 18.82 -9.06 7.99
N PHE A 151 18.49 -9.01 9.29
CA PHE A 151 17.32 -9.73 9.83
C PHE A 151 16.00 -9.22 9.25
N VAL A 152 15.81 -7.90 9.16
CA VAL A 152 14.60 -7.30 8.60
C VAL A 152 14.40 -7.70 7.14
N LYS A 153 15.48 -7.75 6.34
CA LYS A 153 15.42 -8.25 4.97
C LYS A 153 14.88 -9.68 4.91
N HIS A 154 15.36 -10.58 5.76
CA HIS A 154 14.90 -11.97 5.76
C HIS A 154 13.44 -12.10 6.18
N ILE A 155 13.02 -11.34 7.19
CA ILE A 155 11.62 -11.30 7.64
C ILE A 155 10.73 -10.77 6.52
N ASN A 156 11.09 -9.65 5.89
CA ASN A 156 10.31 -9.07 4.79
C ASN A 156 10.19 -10.04 3.62
N ASN A 157 11.26 -10.75 3.26
CA ASN A 157 11.23 -11.77 2.21
C ASN A 157 10.32 -12.94 2.56
N LEU A 158 10.37 -13.41 3.81
CA LEU A 158 9.54 -14.50 4.29
C LEU A 158 8.06 -14.11 4.27
N VAL A 159 7.74 -12.91 4.77
CA VAL A 159 6.37 -12.37 4.79
C VAL A 159 5.86 -12.18 3.36
N ALA A 160 6.62 -11.55 2.47
CA ALA A 160 6.23 -11.36 1.09
C ALA A 160 5.99 -12.71 0.37
N ARG A 161 6.85 -13.72 0.59
CA ARG A 161 6.66 -15.07 0.02
C ARG A 161 5.47 -15.82 0.61
N ALA A 162 5.15 -15.61 1.87
CA ALA A 162 4.00 -16.26 2.52
C ALA A 162 2.66 -15.70 2.02
N TYR A 163 2.64 -14.44 1.58
CA TYR A 163 1.40 -13.74 1.21
C TYR A 163 1.30 -13.37 -0.27
N CYS A 164 2.32 -13.63 -1.09
CA CYS A 164 2.29 -13.32 -2.52
C CYS A 164 2.68 -14.52 -3.39
N HIS A 165 1.96 -14.72 -4.50
CA HIS A 165 2.31 -15.71 -5.53
C HIS A 165 3.54 -15.28 -6.34
N LYS A 166 3.67 -13.98 -6.59
CA LYS A 166 4.84 -13.34 -7.23
C LYS A 166 5.17 -12.05 -6.49
N PHE A 167 6.42 -11.61 -6.56
CA PHE A 167 6.77 -10.27 -6.08
C PHE A 167 7.80 -9.62 -7.00
N CYS A 168 7.72 -8.29 -7.12
CA CYS A 168 8.64 -7.45 -7.87
C CYS A 168 9.36 -6.51 -6.89
N ASP A 169 10.68 -6.47 -6.97
CA ASP A 169 11.52 -5.56 -6.20
C ASP A 169 12.11 -4.49 -7.13
N TYR A 170 11.58 -3.27 -7.04
CA TYR A 170 12.02 -2.14 -7.86
C TYR A 170 13.32 -1.50 -7.36
N LEU A 171 13.85 -1.95 -6.22
CA LEU A 171 15.10 -1.44 -5.61
C LEU A 171 16.29 -2.41 -5.77
N GLY A 172 16.09 -3.55 -6.44
CA GLY A 172 17.18 -4.49 -6.76
C GLY A 172 17.79 -5.18 -5.54
N LEU A 173 17.07 -5.27 -4.41
CA LEU A 173 17.54 -5.89 -3.17
C LEU A 173 17.24 -7.40 -3.08
N LEU A 174 16.49 -7.95 -4.04
CA LEU A 174 16.25 -9.36 -4.25
C LEU A 174 16.61 -9.75 -5.69
N LYS A 175 17.90 -10.01 -5.92
CA LYS A 175 18.23 -11.01 -6.94
C LYS A 175 17.71 -12.35 -6.41
N ILE A 176 16.74 -12.93 -7.11
CA ILE A 176 16.27 -14.30 -6.92
C ILE A 176 17.46 -15.25 -7.07
#